data_AF-A0A1M7Z7W3-F1
#
_entry.id   AF-A0A1M7Z7W3-F1
#
_cell.length_a   1.000
_cell.length_b   1.000
_cell.length_c   1.000
_cell.angle_alpha   90.00
_cell.angle_beta   90.00
_cell.angle_gamma   90.00
#
_symmetry.space_group_name_H-M   'P 1'
#
loop_
_entity.id
_entity.type
_entity.pdbx_description
1 polymer ?
#
loop_
_entity_poly.entity_id
_entity_poly.type
_entity_poly.pdbx_seq_one_letter_code
_entity_poly.pdbx_strand_id
1 'polypeptide(L)'
;MLSTFQGSYNSSRNFSPVFILSVITFLIFISIGSLSAQSNQNILIKPQYLPSSQPDRIILNLAEDPLSSVGINWRTACSEKESFLEFAVATDGPEHADSPQKIKATTSYLKTQQDEEPEIEANYHEVDLKGLAAGETYVYRVGNEGYWSEWFQFKMPENDHDVSFIYFGDAQNEVASMWSRVIRETYFQYPRVDFMLYAGDLINHEDSDYEWGEWFEAGGFIHSSTPIMMSPGNHEYAKNPVTLSHHWRPQFNLPTNGPKGLEEVAYEVNYPELKVISLDAELIDEIPEKKMLQVEWLEKILTENSKKWTVITFHYPIFSTKPDRINEDMIEFIQPILEKYKVDLVLQGHDHAYARGRVINRDGKDVVGEGPMYVVSVAGPKMYDVGNDPWMDRKAFNTQLFQWIQIKDNKLEYKAFTARGDLYDAFVLEKDKDGNNHLSNQIPNTPERLEN
;
A
#
# COMPACT_ATOMS: atom_id res chain seq x y z
N MET A 1 25.79 -40.35 58.76
CA MET A 1 26.93 -40.32 59.70
C MET A 1 28.09 -41.05 59.01
N LEU A 2 29.15 -40.32 58.60
CA LEU A 2 30.48 -40.80 58.14
C LEU A 2 30.49 -41.72 56.87
N SER A 3 31.49 -41.83 55.99
CA SER A 3 32.93 -41.48 55.90
C SER A 3 33.30 -41.53 54.39
N THR A 4 34.07 -40.63 53.75
CA THR A 4 35.54 -40.39 53.75
C THR A 4 36.48 -41.59 53.45
N PHE A 5 37.57 -41.23 52.72
CA PHE A 5 38.87 -41.91 52.44
C PHE A 5 38.99 -42.65 51.09
N GLN A 6 39.75 -42.14 50.10
CA GLN A 6 41.23 -41.98 49.92
C GLN A 6 41.93 -43.22 49.32
N GLY A 7 42.50 -43.05 48.12
CA GLY A 7 43.95 -42.92 47.97
C GLY A 7 44.85 -44.15 47.69
N SER A 8 45.69 -43.97 46.67
CA SER A 8 47.03 -44.57 46.39
C SER A 8 47.08 -45.93 45.67
N TYR A 9 47.53 -45.99 44.41
CA TYR A 9 48.90 -45.91 43.87
C TYR A 9 49.78 -47.12 44.20
N ASN A 10 50.24 -47.80 43.14
CA ASN A 10 51.47 -48.58 43.19
C ASN A 10 52.28 -48.34 41.91
N SER A 11 53.59 -48.24 42.10
CA SER A 11 54.60 -47.80 41.13
C SER A 11 55.74 -48.81 41.06
N SER A 12 56.52 -48.78 39.97
CA SER A 12 57.96 -49.10 39.83
C SER A 12 58.25 -49.85 38.51
N ARG A 13 59.38 -49.73 37.81
CA ARG A 13 60.58 -48.85 37.81
C ARG A 13 61.46 -49.29 36.60
N ASN A 14 62.30 -48.38 36.06
CA ASN A 14 63.76 -48.49 35.77
C ASN A 14 64.16 -47.62 34.54
N PHE A 15 64.87 -46.48 34.74
CA PHE A 15 66.33 -46.22 34.68
C PHE A 15 66.92 -46.37 33.25
N SER A 16 67.66 -45.43 32.61
CA SER A 16 68.71 -44.49 33.07
C SER A 16 69.00 -43.36 32.01
N PRO A 17 69.88 -42.36 32.29
CA PRO A 17 69.88 -41.00 31.72
C PRO A 17 70.96 -40.74 30.63
N VAL A 18 71.04 -39.54 30.03
CA VAL A 18 72.15 -38.53 30.12
C VAL A 18 71.99 -37.43 29.03
N PHE A 19 72.26 -36.17 29.44
CA PHE A 19 72.82 -35.01 28.72
C PHE A 19 71.92 -33.80 28.40
N ILE A 20 72.28 -32.71 29.08
CA ILE A 20 71.90 -31.31 28.96
C ILE A 20 72.50 -30.71 27.68
N LEU A 21 71.74 -29.91 26.92
CA LEU A 21 72.23 -28.64 26.37
C LEU A 21 71.04 -27.76 25.92
N SER A 22 71.00 -26.54 26.46
CA SER A 22 70.06 -25.48 26.14
C SER A 22 70.31 -24.90 24.74
N VAL A 23 69.28 -24.85 23.89
CA VAL A 23 69.25 -23.97 22.71
C VAL A 23 67.88 -23.30 22.65
N ILE A 24 67.91 -21.97 22.76
CA ILE A 24 66.77 -21.07 22.59
C ILE A 24 66.38 -21.11 21.11
N THR A 25 65.11 -21.39 20.80
CA THR A 25 64.58 -21.23 19.44
C THR A 25 63.22 -20.54 19.52
N PHE A 26 63.13 -19.44 18.77
CA PHE A 26 62.03 -18.49 18.68
C PHE A 26 60.72 -19.18 18.27
N LEU A 27 59.65 -19.01 19.07
CA LEU A 27 58.29 -19.44 18.75
C LEU A 27 57.67 -18.44 17.77
N ILE A 28 57.48 -18.86 16.51
CA ILE A 28 56.60 -18.17 15.57
C ILE A 28 55.16 -18.63 15.86
N PHE A 29 54.36 -17.73 16.43
CA PHE A 29 52.91 -17.88 16.50
C PHE A 29 52.35 -17.75 15.08
N ILE A 30 51.89 -18.85 14.49
CA ILE A 30 51.01 -18.81 13.33
C ILE A 30 49.61 -18.56 13.87
N SER A 31 49.15 -17.32 13.74
CA SER A 31 47.75 -16.93 13.89
C SER A 31 46.95 -17.64 12.79
N ILE A 32 46.22 -18.69 13.16
CA ILE A 32 45.15 -19.22 12.32
C ILE A 32 44.05 -18.17 12.34
N GLY A 33 44.05 -17.30 11.33
CA GLY A 33 42.91 -16.45 11.04
C GLY A 33 41.73 -17.36 10.77
N SER A 34 40.74 -17.33 11.65
CA SER A 34 39.40 -17.79 11.35
C SER A 34 38.88 -16.96 10.18
N LEU A 35 39.02 -17.49 8.96
CA LEU A 35 38.15 -17.11 7.86
C LEU A 35 36.73 -17.41 8.33
N SER A 36 36.02 -16.36 8.71
CA SER A 36 34.57 -16.35 8.66
C SER A 36 34.18 -16.77 7.25
N ALA A 37 33.66 -17.99 7.10
CA ALA A 37 32.93 -18.37 5.90
C ALA A 37 31.78 -17.37 5.79
N GLN A 38 31.87 -16.41 4.87
CA GLN A 38 30.69 -15.76 4.34
C GLN A 38 29.82 -16.89 3.82
N SER A 39 28.67 -17.10 4.44
CA SER A 39 27.63 -17.92 3.84
C SER A 39 27.35 -17.32 2.47
N ASN A 40 27.75 -18.02 1.41
CA ASN A 40 27.17 -17.79 0.09
C ASN A 40 25.69 -18.14 0.21
N GLN A 41 24.87 -17.20 0.67
CA GLN A 41 23.44 -17.29 0.45
C GLN A 41 23.26 -17.26 -1.07
N ASN A 42 22.69 -18.32 -1.63
CA ASN A 42 22.32 -18.36 -3.03
C ASN A 42 21.17 -17.37 -3.23
N ILE A 43 21.49 -16.13 -3.59
CA ILE A 43 20.50 -15.12 -4.00
C ILE A 43 19.75 -15.69 -5.21
N LEU A 44 18.44 -15.90 -5.07
CA LEU A 44 17.59 -16.34 -6.16
C LEU A 44 17.29 -15.14 -7.06
N ILE A 45 18.01 -15.04 -8.18
CA ILE A 45 17.75 -13.98 -9.15
C ILE A 45 16.41 -14.26 -9.85
N LYS A 46 15.52 -13.28 -9.86
CA LYS A 46 14.27 -13.24 -10.65
C LYS A 46 14.45 -12.31 -11.86
N PRO A 47 14.94 -12.80 -13.02
CA PRO A 47 15.35 -11.92 -14.13
C PRO A 47 14.22 -11.06 -14.69
N GLN A 48 12.97 -11.51 -14.57
CA GLN A 48 11.79 -10.79 -15.06
C GLN A 48 11.50 -9.48 -14.30
N TYR A 49 12.03 -9.31 -13.09
CA TYR A 49 11.86 -8.09 -12.29
C TYR A 49 13.07 -7.17 -12.35
N LEU A 50 14.15 -7.56 -13.03
CA LEU A 50 15.31 -6.70 -13.19
C LEU A 50 15.02 -5.58 -14.19
N PRO A 51 15.45 -4.33 -13.93
CA PRO A 51 15.29 -3.22 -14.86
C PRO A 51 15.89 -3.53 -16.24
N SER A 52 15.21 -3.09 -17.30
CA SER A 52 15.66 -3.23 -18.68
C SER A 52 15.40 -1.94 -19.47
N SER A 53 15.92 -1.82 -20.69
CA SER A 53 15.59 -0.67 -21.55
C SER A 53 14.09 -0.61 -21.89
N GLN A 54 13.39 -1.74 -21.87
CA GLN A 54 11.94 -1.78 -22.04
C GLN A 54 11.26 -1.19 -20.78
N PRO A 55 10.36 -0.19 -20.93
CA PRO A 55 9.59 0.34 -19.82
C PRO A 55 8.78 -0.73 -19.09
N ASP A 56 8.90 -0.77 -17.76
CA ASP A 56 8.07 -1.56 -16.85
C ASP A 56 7.51 -0.69 -15.72
N ARG A 57 6.76 -1.29 -14.79
CA ARG A 57 6.14 -0.60 -13.64
C ARG A 57 5.32 0.63 -14.03
N ILE A 58 4.54 0.51 -15.11
CA ILE A 58 3.77 1.61 -15.67
C ILE A 58 2.49 1.79 -14.87
N ILE A 59 2.31 2.97 -14.27
CA ILE A 59 1.16 3.27 -13.41
C ILE A 59 0.58 4.65 -13.72
N LEU A 60 -0.75 4.72 -13.63
CA LEU A 60 -1.55 5.93 -13.69
C LEU A 60 -1.96 6.31 -12.26
N ASN A 61 -1.56 7.48 -11.79
CA ASN A 61 -1.88 8.01 -10.46
C ASN A 61 -2.96 9.10 -10.57
N LEU A 62 -3.78 9.22 -9.53
CA LEU A 62 -4.64 10.39 -9.35
C LEU A 62 -3.78 11.63 -9.10
N ALA A 63 -4.07 12.69 -9.83
CA ALA A 63 -3.47 14.01 -9.59
C ALA A 63 -4.31 14.81 -8.57
N GLU A 64 -3.76 15.94 -8.11
CA GLU A 64 -4.47 16.90 -7.23
C GLU A 64 -5.82 17.35 -7.81
N ASP A 65 -5.87 17.59 -9.14
CA ASP A 65 -7.10 17.79 -9.88
C ASP A 65 -7.44 16.53 -10.70
N PRO A 66 -8.30 15.64 -10.18
CA PRO A 66 -8.64 14.38 -10.83
C PRO A 66 -9.55 14.58 -12.06
N LEU A 67 -10.06 15.79 -12.29
CA LEU A 67 -11.01 16.07 -13.38
C LEU A 67 -10.31 16.48 -14.68
N SER A 68 -9.06 16.92 -14.59
CA SER A 68 -8.33 17.42 -15.76
C SER A 68 -6.87 16.97 -15.81
N SER A 69 -6.41 16.18 -14.84
CA SER A 69 -5.02 15.76 -14.75
C SER A 69 -4.86 14.33 -14.26
N VAL A 70 -3.79 13.68 -14.71
CA VAL A 70 -3.33 12.37 -14.24
C VAL A 70 -1.81 12.37 -14.12
N GLY A 71 -1.29 11.58 -13.19
CA GLY A 71 0.13 11.31 -13.06
C GLY A 71 0.51 10.00 -13.74
N ILE A 72 1.66 9.93 -14.42
CA ILE A 72 2.13 8.70 -15.08
C ILE A 72 3.58 8.44 -14.67
N ASN A 73 3.85 7.26 -14.09
CA ASN A 73 5.21 6.80 -13.77
C ASN A 73 5.54 5.50 -14.50
N TRP A 74 6.84 5.28 -14.75
CA TRP A 74 7.38 4.02 -15.23
C TRP A 74 8.86 3.90 -14.89
N ARG A 75 9.40 2.68 -15.01
CA ARG A 75 10.80 2.37 -14.74
C ARG A 75 11.51 1.85 -15.99
N THR A 76 12.80 2.12 -16.08
CA THR A 76 13.73 1.57 -17.07
C THR A 76 15.09 1.26 -16.43
N ALA A 77 15.98 0.63 -17.19
CA ALA A 77 17.38 0.46 -16.83
C ALA A 77 18.09 1.82 -16.70
N CYS A 78 19.10 1.88 -15.82
CA CYS A 78 19.84 3.11 -15.58
C CYS A 78 20.60 3.65 -16.81
N SER A 79 20.76 2.85 -17.88
CA SER A 79 21.29 3.28 -19.19
C SER A 79 20.37 4.26 -19.91
N GLU A 80 19.06 4.16 -19.70
CA GLU A 80 18.06 5.02 -20.35
C GLU A 80 17.95 6.35 -19.62
N LYS A 81 18.83 7.30 -19.96
CA LYS A 81 18.89 8.62 -19.30
C LYS A 81 17.73 9.54 -19.66
N GLU A 82 17.03 9.25 -20.74
CA GLU A 82 15.86 10.00 -21.19
C GLU A 82 14.75 9.04 -21.59
N SER A 83 13.53 9.39 -21.22
CA SER A 83 12.31 8.69 -21.60
C SER A 83 11.19 9.70 -21.84
N PHE A 84 10.17 9.29 -22.57
CA PHE A 84 9.13 10.16 -23.08
C PHE A 84 7.76 9.52 -22.90
N LEU A 85 6.75 10.36 -22.68
CA LEU A 85 5.35 10.02 -22.85
C LEU A 85 4.92 10.46 -24.26
N GLU A 86 4.27 9.56 -25.00
CA GLU A 86 3.49 9.92 -26.19
C GLU A 86 2.01 9.73 -25.88
N PHE A 87 1.18 10.73 -26.16
CA PHE A 87 -0.26 10.66 -25.90
C PHE A 87 -1.09 11.37 -26.97
N ALA A 88 -2.34 10.96 -27.12
CA ALA A 88 -3.30 11.55 -28.03
C ALA A 88 -4.74 11.33 -27.52
N VAL A 89 -5.69 12.08 -28.08
CA VAL A 89 -7.11 11.73 -27.96
C VAL A 89 -7.32 10.40 -28.69
N ALA A 90 -8.05 9.48 -28.06
CA ALA A 90 -8.35 8.19 -28.63
C ALA A 90 -9.23 8.32 -29.87
N THR A 91 -9.00 7.48 -30.88
CA THR A 91 -9.86 7.37 -32.06
C THR A 91 -10.29 5.91 -32.25
N ASP A 92 -11.26 5.66 -33.12
CA ASP A 92 -11.71 4.28 -33.44
C ASP A 92 -10.63 3.47 -34.17
N GLY A 93 -9.63 4.14 -34.78
CA GLY A 93 -8.55 3.54 -35.55
C GLY A 93 -7.15 3.78 -34.96
N PRO A 94 -6.09 3.26 -35.62
CA PRO A 94 -4.72 3.36 -35.13
C PRO A 94 -4.04 4.71 -35.43
N GLU A 95 -4.70 5.64 -36.12
CA GLU A 95 -4.13 6.92 -36.56
C GLU A 95 -3.72 7.86 -35.40
N HIS A 96 -4.16 7.60 -34.17
CA HIS A 96 -3.65 8.26 -32.98
C HIS A 96 -2.10 8.16 -32.86
N ALA A 97 -1.51 7.12 -33.44
CA ALA A 97 -0.06 6.89 -33.46
C ALA A 97 0.68 7.70 -34.54
N ASP A 98 0.00 8.31 -35.51
CA ASP A 98 0.64 9.03 -36.61
C ASP A 98 1.22 10.38 -36.19
N SER A 99 0.63 11.03 -35.18
CA SER A 99 1.06 12.33 -34.68
C SER A 99 0.69 12.54 -33.21
N PRO A 100 1.19 11.69 -32.29
CA PRO A 100 0.96 11.89 -30.86
C PRO A 100 1.68 13.15 -30.36
N GLN A 101 1.13 13.75 -29.32
CA GLN A 101 1.87 14.73 -28.53
C GLN A 101 2.95 14.01 -27.74
N LYS A 102 4.16 14.60 -27.68
CA LYS A 102 5.32 14.00 -27.03
C LYS A 102 5.83 14.90 -25.91
N ILE A 103 5.96 14.33 -24.71
CA ILE A 103 6.44 15.01 -23.51
C ILE A 103 7.68 14.28 -23.02
N LYS A 104 8.75 15.02 -22.72
CA LYS A 104 9.94 14.46 -22.06
C LYS A 104 9.65 14.28 -20.57
N ALA A 105 9.94 13.09 -20.05
CA ALA A 105 9.73 12.77 -18.64
C ALA A 105 10.80 13.39 -17.74
N THR A 106 10.42 13.74 -16.52
CA THR A 106 11.40 13.95 -15.43
C THR A 106 11.95 12.57 -15.03
N THR A 107 13.24 12.47 -14.76
CA THR A 107 13.90 11.17 -14.46
C THR A 107 14.63 11.23 -13.14
N SER A 108 14.38 10.25 -12.27
CA SER A 108 15.08 10.02 -11.01
C SER A 108 15.80 8.68 -11.02
N TYR A 109 17.01 8.65 -10.47
CA TYR A 109 17.76 7.41 -10.28
C TYR A 109 17.45 6.81 -8.91
N LEU A 110 17.26 5.48 -8.87
CA LEU A 110 17.14 4.71 -7.63
C LEU A 110 18.21 3.62 -7.60
N LYS A 111 18.83 3.47 -6.42
CA LYS A 111 19.68 2.34 -6.07
C LYS A 111 19.20 1.80 -4.73
N THR A 112 18.89 0.52 -4.70
CA THR A 112 18.24 -0.15 -3.57
C THR A 112 18.76 -1.57 -3.42
N GLN A 113 18.68 -2.11 -2.21
CA GLN A 113 19.01 -3.49 -1.93
C GLN A 113 18.23 -3.95 -0.70
N GLN A 114 17.40 -4.98 -0.88
CA GLN A 114 16.79 -5.74 0.20
C GLN A 114 17.64 -6.99 0.53
N ASP A 115 17.49 -7.50 1.75
CA ASP A 115 18.03 -8.79 2.12
C ASP A 115 17.60 -9.89 1.12
N GLU A 116 18.54 -10.76 0.77
CA GLU A 116 18.33 -11.87 -0.18
C GLU A 116 17.98 -11.44 -1.63
N GLU A 117 18.09 -10.15 -1.94
CA GLU A 117 17.99 -9.60 -3.30
C GLU A 117 19.35 -9.08 -3.80
N PRO A 118 19.59 -9.11 -5.13
CA PRO A 118 20.72 -8.38 -5.69
C PRO A 118 20.49 -6.86 -5.52
N GLU A 119 21.58 -6.10 -5.51
CA GLU A 119 21.49 -4.64 -5.62
C GLU A 119 20.83 -4.28 -6.96
N ILE A 120 19.79 -3.45 -6.90
CA ILE A 120 19.03 -2.99 -8.06
C ILE A 120 19.33 -1.51 -8.30
N GLU A 121 19.63 -1.18 -9.56
CA GLU A 121 19.77 0.20 -10.02
C GLU A 121 18.83 0.44 -11.21
N ALA A 122 18.02 1.49 -11.12
CA ALA A 122 17.02 1.82 -12.14
C ALA A 122 16.85 3.32 -12.30
N ASN A 123 16.32 3.72 -13.46
CA ASN A 123 15.75 5.06 -13.63
C ASN A 123 14.22 4.94 -13.56
N TYR A 124 13.61 5.85 -12.82
CA TYR A 124 12.18 6.08 -12.82
C TYR A 124 11.89 7.37 -13.54
N HIS A 125 10.78 7.39 -14.26
CA HIS A 125 10.37 8.48 -15.11
C HIS A 125 8.94 8.87 -14.77
N GLU A 126 8.67 10.17 -14.76
CA GLU A 126 7.36 10.71 -14.42
C GLU A 126 6.91 11.81 -15.39
N VAL A 127 5.60 11.87 -15.63
CA VAL A 127 4.93 12.99 -16.30
C VAL A 127 3.62 13.29 -15.58
N ASP A 128 3.43 14.56 -15.23
CA ASP A 128 2.12 15.09 -14.88
C ASP A 128 1.42 15.57 -16.16
N LEU A 129 0.41 14.83 -16.59
CA LEU A 129 -0.39 15.18 -17.75
C LEU A 129 -1.59 16.03 -17.33
N LYS A 130 -1.62 17.30 -17.75
CA LYS A 130 -2.60 18.31 -17.31
C LYS A 130 -3.41 18.87 -18.47
N GLY A 131 -4.56 19.47 -18.16
CA GLY A 131 -5.40 20.14 -19.14
C GLY A 131 -6.19 19.17 -20.02
N LEU A 132 -6.49 17.99 -19.50
CA LEU A 132 -7.30 16.97 -20.14
C LEU A 132 -8.78 17.38 -20.10
N ALA A 133 -9.50 17.06 -21.17
CA ALA A 133 -10.90 17.42 -21.31
C ALA A 133 -11.79 16.42 -20.58
N ALA A 134 -12.82 16.92 -19.89
CA ALA A 134 -13.81 16.10 -19.21
C ALA A 134 -14.53 15.15 -20.19
N GLY A 135 -14.72 13.90 -19.80
CA GLY A 135 -15.36 12.85 -20.62
C GLY A 135 -14.52 12.33 -21.79
N GLU A 136 -13.37 12.93 -22.07
CA GLU A 136 -12.53 12.55 -23.20
C GLU A 136 -11.76 11.26 -22.89
N THR A 137 -11.52 10.46 -23.93
CA THR A 137 -10.70 9.25 -23.82
C THR A 137 -9.34 9.51 -24.43
N TYR A 138 -8.28 9.16 -23.70
CA TYR A 138 -6.90 9.35 -24.14
C TYR A 138 -6.20 8.01 -24.27
N VAL A 139 -5.29 7.93 -25.24
CA VAL A 139 -4.32 6.85 -25.39
C VAL A 139 -2.93 7.37 -25.11
N TYR A 140 -2.10 6.55 -24.48
CA TYR A 140 -0.71 6.90 -24.21
C TYR A 140 0.23 5.70 -24.27
N ARG A 141 1.50 5.96 -24.51
CA ARG A 141 2.59 5.00 -24.32
C ARG A 141 3.82 5.71 -23.77
N VAL A 142 4.71 4.95 -23.15
CA VAL A 142 5.92 5.49 -22.51
C VAL A 142 7.16 4.79 -23.07
N GLY A 143 8.30 5.47 -23.02
CA GLY A 143 9.57 4.89 -23.44
C GLY A 143 10.44 5.83 -24.27
N ASN A 144 11.34 5.26 -25.05
CA ASN A 144 12.23 6.01 -25.92
C ASN A 144 12.47 5.26 -27.24
N GLU A 145 13.36 5.79 -28.09
CA GLU A 145 13.60 5.22 -29.42
C GLU A 145 14.09 3.76 -29.32
N GLY A 146 13.30 2.84 -29.87
CA GLY A 146 13.56 1.40 -29.85
C GLY A 146 12.90 0.64 -28.69
N TYR A 147 12.47 1.32 -27.63
CA TYR A 147 11.89 0.71 -26.42
C TYR A 147 10.63 1.45 -25.98
N TRP A 148 9.54 1.23 -26.70
CA TRP A 148 8.22 1.76 -26.36
C TRP A 148 7.38 0.69 -25.66
N SER A 149 6.60 1.09 -24.66
CA SER A 149 5.49 0.28 -24.17
C SER A 149 4.43 0.06 -25.25
N GLU A 150 3.50 -0.85 -24.97
CA GLU A 150 2.22 -0.83 -25.67
C GLU A 150 1.45 0.48 -25.41
N TRP A 151 0.38 0.69 -26.18
CA TRP A 151 -0.56 1.79 -25.96
C TRP A 151 -1.57 1.41 -24.88
N PHE A 152 -1.67 2.22 -23.83
CA PHE A 152 -2.69 2.16 -22.81
C PHE A 152 -3.77 3.20 -23.06
N GLN A 153 -4.93 3.04 -22.44
CA GLN A 153 -6.07 3.93 -22.63
C GLN A 153 -6.78 4.19 -21.31
N PHE A 154 -7.09 5.46 -21.04
CA PHE A 154 -7.88 5.89 -19.88
C PHE A 154 -8.93 6.93 -20.31
N LYS A 155 -9.98 7.09 -19.50
CA LYS A 155 -11.06 8.06 -19.74
C LYS A 155 -11.09 9.06 -18.59
N MET A 156 -11.17 10.35 -18.91
CA MET A 156 -11.40 11.38 -17.90
C MET A 156 -12.87 11.39 -17.46
N PRO A 157 -13.16 11.65 -16.19
CA PRO A 157 -14.51 11.81 -15.71
C PRO A 157 -15.27 12.93 -16.45
N GLU A 158 -16.59 12.77 -16.59
CA GLU A 158 -17.46 13.83 -17.11
C GLU A 158 -17.75 14.88 -16.02
N ASN A 159 -18.14 16.10 -16.39
CA ASN A 159 -18.36 17.17 -15.40
C ASN A 159 -19.48 16.85 -14.38
N ASP A 160 -20.47 16.06 -14.79
CA ASP A 160 -21.63 15.64 -13.98
C ASP A 160 -21.72 14.11 -14.05
N HIS A 161 -20.80 13.42 -13.38
CA HIS A 161 -20.74 11.95 -13.32
C HIS A 161 -20.85 11.45 -11.88
N ASP A 162 -21.39 10.24 -11.75
CA ASP A 162 -21.34 9.46 -10.52
C ASP A 162 -19.90 9.00 -10.30
N VAL A 163 -19.33 9.23 -9.12
CA VAL A 163 -17.96 8.80 -8.82
C VAL A 163 -17.99 7.35 -8.32
N SER A 164 -17.17 6.49 -8.90
CA SER A 164 -17.02 5.10 -8.51
C SER A 164 -15.55 4.71 -8.37
N PHE A 165 -15.25 3.88 -7.38
CA PHE A 165 -13.88 3.44 -7.14
C PHE A 165 -13.82 2.04 -6.52
N ILE A 166 -12.67 1.41 -6.71
CA ILE A 166 -12.33 0.15 -6.04
C ILE A 166 -11.48 0.45 -4.80
N TYR A 167 -11.73 -0.24 -3.70
CA TYR A 167 -10.89 -0.20 -2.52
C TYR A 167 -10.28 -1.59 -2.25
N PHE A 168 -9.00 -1.58 -1.86
CA PHE A 168 -8.27 -2.72 -1.34
C PHE A 168 -7.62 -2.35 0.00
N GLY A 169 -7.72 -3.24 0.99
CA GLY A 169 -6.77 -3.29 2.10
C GLY A 169 -5.73 -4.37 1.85
N ASP A 170 -4.48 -4.13 2.23
CA ASP A 170 -3.39 -5.11 2.36
C ASP A 170 -3.32 -6.14 1.23
N ALA A 171 -2.66 -5.80 0.12
CA ALA A 171 -2.30 -6.82 -0.88
C ALA A 171 -1.23 -7.78 -0.33
N GLN A 172 -0.32 -7.23 0.48
CA GLN A 172 0.77 -7.83 1.25
C GLN A 172 0.93 -9.36 1.18
N ASN A 173 2.17 -9.78 0.89
CA ASN A 173 2.63 -11.16 0.72
C ASN A 173 2.08 -11.84 -0.53
N GLU A 174 2.91 -12.67 -1.16
CA GLU A 174 2.48 -13.55 -2.24
C GLU A 174 1.65 -12.79 -3.30
N VAL A 175 2.12 -11.58 -3.63
CA VAL A 175 1.31 -10.55 -4.31
C VAL A 175 0.98 -11.01 -5.73
N ALA A 176 1.98 -11.50 -6.46
CA ALA A 176 1.77 -12.06 -7.79
C ALA A 176 1.03 -13.43 -7.74
N SER A 177 1.36 -14.29 -6.77
CA SER A 177 0.85 -15.67 -6.73
C SER A 177 -0.60 -15.78 -6.24
N MET A 178 -1.03 -14.92 -5.31
CA MET A 178 -2.33 -15.04 -4.64
C MET A 178 -3.18 -13.77 -4.63
N TRP A 179 -2.60 -12.56 -4.58
CA TRP A 179 -3.41 -11.34 -4.68
C TRP A 179 -3.84 -11.03 -6.12
N SER A 180 -3.05 -11.40 -7.13
CA SER A 180 -3.32 -11.11 -8.54
C SER A 180 -4.73 -11.52 -9.02
N ARG A 181 -5.30 -12.62 -8.50
CA ARG A 181 -6.69 -13.03 -8.81
C ARG A 181 -7.73 -12.04 -8.30
N VAL A 182 -7.47 -11.32 -7.22
CA VAL A 182 -8.41 -10.38 -6.60
C VAL A 182 -8.51 -9.11 -7.45
N ILE A 183 -7.37 -8.50 -7.78
CA ILE A 183 -7.34 -7.32 -8.66
C ILE A 183 -7.88 -7.62 -10.07
N ARG A 184 -7.63 -8.82 -10.61
CA ARG A 184 -8.20 -9.22 -11.90
C ARG A 184 -9.72 -9.42 -11.84
N GLU A 185 -10.23 -9.97 -10.73
CA GLU A 185 -11.68 -10.11 -10.53
C GLU A 185 -12.38 -8.74 -10.47
N THR A 186 -11.73 -7.71 -9.92
CA THR A 186 -12.31 -6.36 -9.93
C THR A 186 -12.52 -5.85 -11.34
N TYR A 187 -11.55 -6.08 -12.23
CA TYR A 187 -11.67 -5.70 -13.64
C TYR A 187 -12.78 -6.48 -14.37
N PHE A 188 -12.96 -7.77 -14.07
CA PHE A 188 -14.03 -8.56 -14.69
C PHE A 188 -15.44 -8.11 -14.27
N GLN A 189 -15.59 -7.66 -13.02
CA GLN A 189 -16.87 -7.20 -12.48
C GLN A 189 -17.14 -5.73 -12.82
N TYR A 190 -16.10 -4.89 -12.71
CA TYR A 190 -16.14 -3.44 -12.82
C TYR A 190 -14.98 -2.93 -13.68
N PRO A 191 -15.03 -3.11 -15.01
CA PRO A 191 -13.92 -2.79 -15.91
C PRO A 191 -13.66 -1.29 -16.08
N ARG A 192 -14.53 -0.43 -15.54
CA ARG A 192 -14.46 1.04 -15.59
C ARG A 192 -14.86 1.58 -14.23
N VAL A 193 -13.91 2.19 -13.53
CA VAL A 193 -14.09 3.01 -12.33
C VAL A 193 -13.26 4.27 -12.49
N ASP A 194 -13.55 5.31 -11.72
CA ASP A 194 -12.84 6.58 -11.78
C ASP A 194 -11.45 6.48 -11.15
N PHE A 195 -11.30 5.64 -10.13
CA PHE A 195 -9.99 5.32 -9.54
C PHE A 195 -9.99 4.01 -8.72
N MET A 196 -8.79 3.58 -8.33
CA MET A 196 -8.57 2.55 -7.30
C MET A 196 -7.89 3.17 -6.08
N LEU A 197 -8.22 2.67 -4.90
CA LEU A 197 -7.72 3.14 -3.60
C LEU A 197 -7.10 1.97 -2.84
N TYR A 198 -5.85 2.14 -2.39
CA TYR A 198 -5.14 1.15 -1.56
C TYR A 198 -4.87 1.71 -0.16
N ALA A 199 -5.31 0.99 0.88
CA ALA A 199 -5.14 1.40 2.28
C ALA A 199 -3.84 0.88 2.92
N GLY A 200 -2.72 0.98 2.21
CA GLY A 200 -1.39 0.58 2.70
C GLY A 200 -1.08 -0.91 2.62
N ASP A 201 0.17 -1.24 2.94
CA ASP A 201 0.77 -2.59 2.88
C ASP A 201 0.58 -3.20 1.48
N LEU A 202 1.13 -2.48 0.49
CA LEU A 202 1.13 -2.90 -0.91
C LEU A 202 2.06 -4.10 -1.11
N ILE A 203 3.15 -4.10 -0.36
CA ILE A 203 4.16 -5.17 -0.30
C ILE A 203 4.48 -5.51 1.16
N ASN A 204 5.39 -6.46 1.41
CA ASN A 204 5.73 -6.94 2.75
C ASN A 204 7.10 -6.44 3.26
N HIS A 205 8.02 -6.04 2.39
CA HIS A 205 9.32 -5.51 2.78
C HIS A 205 9.61 -4.22 2.01
N GLU A 206 9.84 -3.14 2.75
CA GLU A 206 9.81 -1.76 2.26
C GLU A 206 10.68 -1.51 1.01
N ASP A 207 11.88 -2.09 0.95
CA ASP A 207 12.85 -1.88 -0.12
C ASP A 207 13.03 -3.13 -1.02
N SER A 208 12.11 -4.10 -0.96
CA SER A 208 12.10 -5.27 -1.86
C SER A 208 11.70 -4.87 -3.27
N ASP A 209 12.66 -4.88 -4.19
CA ASP A 209 12.38 -4.62 -5.60
C ASP A 209 11.58 -5.79 -6.20
N TYR A 210 11.77 -7.02 -5.73
CA TYR A 210 11.01 -8.16 -6.22
C TYR A 210 9.53 -8.11 -5.82
N GLU A 211 9.21 -7.73 -4.59
CA GLU A 211 7.81 -7.58 -4.18
C GLU A 211 7.12 -6.42 -4.90
N TRP A 212 7.82 -5.30 -5.12
CA TRP A 212 7.32 -4.26 -6.03
C TRP A 212 7.10 -4.80 -7.44
N GLY A 213 8.04 -5.58 -7.97
CA GLY A 213 7.89 -6.28 -9.25
C GLY A 213 6.63 -7.15 -9.31
N GLU A 214 6.35 -7.89 -8.25
CA GLU A 214 5.14 -8.72 -8.12
C GLU A 214 3.86 -7.88 -8.07
N TRP A 215 3.87 -6.74 -7.37
CA TRP A 215 2.72 -5.83 -7.29
C TRP A 215 2.36 -5.22 -8.65
N PHE A 216 3.37 -4.73 -9.38
CA PHE A 216 3.18 -4.22 -10.75
C PHE A 216 2.83 -5.34 -11.75
N GLU A 217 3.33 -6.56 -11.58
CA GLU A 217 2.88 -7.71 -12.40
C GLU A 217 1.41 -8.06 -12.14
N ALA A 218 1.00 -8.07 -10.87
CA ALA A 218 -0.35 -8.41 -10.47
C ALA A 218 -1.37 -7.39 -10.99
N GLY A 219 -1.06 -6.10 -10.90
CA GLY A 219 -1.90 -5.02 -11.44
C GLY A 219 -1.82 -4.88 -12.97
N GLY A 220 -0.63 -5.00 -13.54
CA GLY A 220 -0.40 -4.95 -14.99
C GLY A 220 -1.11 -3.78 -15.67
N PHE A 221 -1.83 -4.07 -16.76
CA PHE A 221 -2.54 -3.05 -17.52
C PHE A 221 -3.64 -2.32 -16.73
N ILE A 222 -4.13 -2.89 -15.61
CA ILE A 222 -5.14 -2.24 -14.76
C ILE A 222 -4.54 -0.98 -14.13
N HIS A 223 -3.31 -1.08 -13.61
CA HIS A 223 -2.56 0.06 -13.07
C HIS A 223 -2.21 1.09 -14.15
N SER A 224 -1.99 0.66 -15.39
CA SER A 224 -1.71 1.56 -16.52
C SER A 224 -2.98 2.13 -17.17
N SER A 225 -4.18 1.75 -16.74
CA SER A 225 -5.45 2.18 -17.39
C SER A 225 -6.46 2.82 -16.44
N THR A 226 -6.24 2.72 -15.13
CA THR A 226 -7.13 3.25 -14.08
C THR A 226 -6.31 4.07 -13.11
N PRO A 227 -6.64 5.35 -12.85
CA PRO A 227 -5.92 6.16 -11.88
C PRO A 227 -5.94 5.53 -10.47
N ILE A 228 -4.83 5.65 -9.75
CA ILE A 228 -4.66 5.07 -8.43
C ILE A 228 -4.36 6.15 -7.39
N MET A 229 -4.96 6.02 -6.22
CA MET A 229 -4.51 6.67 -4.99
C MET A 229 -4.21 5.63 -3.92
N MET A 230 -3.35 5.99 -2.97
CA MET A 230 -2.93 5.08 -1.91
C MET A 230 -2.38 5.83 -0.69
N SER A 231 -2.52 5.20 0.47
CA SER A 231 -1.80 5.56 1.69
C SER A 231 -0.65 4.56 1.90
N PRO A 232 0.49 4.94 2.48
CA PRO A 232 1.48 3.97 2.92
C PRO A 232 0.94 3.20 4.15
N GLY A 233 1.28 1.92 4.22
CA GLY A 233 1.15 1.11 5.41
C GLY A 233 2.49 0.97 6.13
N ASN A 234 2.51 0.17 7.19
CA ASN A 234 3.69 0.04 8.02
C ASN A 234 4.79 -0.80 7.35
N HIS A 235 4.48 -1.54 6.29
CA HIS A 235 5.43 -2.29 5.49
C HIS A 235 6.08 -1.45 4.38
N GLU A 236 5.65 -0.20 4.19
CA GLU A 236 6.35 0.77 3.36
C GLU A 236 7.38 1.60 4.15
N TYR A 237 7.61 1.27 5.43
CA TYR A 237 8.52 1.96 6.32
C TYR A 237 9.58 1.03 6.93
N ALA A 238 10.85 1.40 6.82
CA ALA A 238 11.90 0.84 7.66
C ALA A 238 11.67 1.31 9.10
N LYS A 239 11.85 0.44 10.12
CA LYS A 239 11.45 0.76 11.50
C LYS A 239 12.49 1.46 12.37
N ASN A 240 13.77 1.49 11.98
CA ASN A 240 14.85 1.98 12.85
C ASN A 240 15.98 2.68 12.06
N PRO A 241 15.85 3.99 11.76
CA PRO A 241 14.73 4.87 12.11
C PRO A 241 13.52 4.69 11.18
N VAL A 242 12.33 5.13 11.63
CA VAL A 242 11.09 5.18 10.83
C VAL A 242 11.31 6.02 9.58
N THR A 243 11.48 5.34 8.43
CA THR A 243 11.85 5.97 7.15
C THR A 243 11.04 5.35 6.04
N LEU A 244 10.37 6.19 5.25
CA LEU A 244 9.61 5.74 4.09
C LEU A 244 10.56 5.07 3.07
N SER A 245 10.09 3.98 2.48
CA SER A 245 10.76 3.24 1.41
C SER A 245 11.38 4.16 0.36
N HIS A 246 12.59 3.81 -0.09
CA HIS A 246 13.25 4.54 -1.17
C HIS A 246 12.51 4.37 -2.51
N HIS A 247 11.65 3.38 -2.62
CA HIS A 247 10.84 3.11 -3.81
C HIS A 247 9.62 4.03 -3.94
N TRP A 248 9.09 4.57 -2.84
CA TRP A 248 7.78 5.23 -2.86
C TRP A 248 7.73 6.41 -3.84
N ARG A 249 8.58 7.43 -3.62
CA ARG A 249 8.58 8.65 -4.44
C ARG A 249 9.00 8.43 -5.90
N PRO A 250 9.99 7.58 -6.22
CA PRO A 250 10.29 7.29 -7.63
C PRO A 250 9.16 6.55 -8.37
N GLN A 251 8.39 5.72 -7.66
CA GLN A 251 7.36 4.88 -8.28
C GLN A 251 6.03 5.58 -8.49
N PHE A 252 5.73 6.61 -7.69
CA PHE A 252 4.44 7.29 -7.71
C PHE A 252 4.63 8.79 -7.79
N ASN A 253 3.73 9.48 -8.47
CA ASN A 253 3.60 10.94 -8.44
C ASN A 253 2.24 11.31 -7.84
N LEU A 254 2.09 10.99 -6.55
CA LEU A 254 0.87 11.27 -5.80
C LEU A 254 0.73 12.78 -5.49
N PRO A 255 -0.47 13.23 -5.13
CA PRO A 255 -0.68 14.63 -4.74
C PRO A 255 0.23 15.12 -3.61
N THR A 256 0.60 16.40 -3.65
CA THR A 256 1.53 17.03 -2.68
C THR A 256 0.88 18.16 -1.88
N ASN A 257 -0.45 18.28 -1.97
CA ASN A 257 -1.27 19.31 -1.33
C ASN A 257 -1.54 19.11 0.18
N GLY A 258 -0.78 18.22 0.81
CA GLY A 258 -0.83 17.90 2.23
C GLY A 258 -0.05 18.85 3.15
N PRO A 259 0.18 18.42 4.41
CA PRO A 259 1.09 19.09 5.32
C PRO A 259 2.52 19.10 4.75
N LYS A 260 3.25 20.19 4.96
CA LYS A 260 4.64 20.31 4.52
C LYS A 260 5.50 19.20 5.17
N GLY A 261 6.32 18.53 4.35
CA GLY A 261 7.17 17.42 4.79
C GLY A 261 6.44 16.09 4.94
N LEU A 262 5.24 15.98 4.36
CA LEU A 262 4.40 14.78 4.23
C LEU A 262 3.84 14.67 2.80
N GLU A 263 4.58 15.20 1.83
CA GLU A 263 4.22 15.12 0.41
C GLU A 263 4.06 13.64 0.00
N GLU A 264 3.02 13.34 -0.80
CA GLU A 264 2.67 12.02 -1.32
C GLU A 264 2.18 10.97 -0.31
N VAL A 265 2.23 11.26 0.99
CA VAL A 265 1.78 10.32 2.03
C VAL A 265 0.55 10.80 2.80
N ALA A 266 0.35 12.12 2.89
CA ALA A 266 -0.89 12.73 3.37
C ALA A 266 -1.35 13.79 2.36
N TYR A 267 -2.56 13.64 1.81
CA TYR A 267 -3.06 14.50 0.73
C TYR A 267 -4.56 14.36 0.52
N GLU A 268 -5.15 15.25 -0.27
CA GLU A 268 -6.57 15.17 -0.66
C GLU A 268 -6.78 15.23 -2.17
N VAL A 269 -7.81 14.53 -2.64
CA VAL A 269 -8.30 14.56 -4.01
C VAL A 269 -9.78 14.93 -3.97
N ASN A 270 -10.19 15.85 -4.84
CA ASN A 270 -11.53 16.43 -4.80
C ASN A 270 -12.27 16.25 -6.13
N TYR A 271 -13.38 15.51 -6.07
CA TYR A 271 -14.42 15.48 -7.10
C TYR A 271 -15.49 16.54 -6.78
N PRO A 272 -16.47 16.81 -7.66
CA PRO A 272 -17.47 17.87 -7.42
C PRO A 272 -18.18 17.74 -6.07
N GLU A 273 -18.66 16.54 -5.74
CA GLU A 273 -19.43 16.25 -4.51
C GLU A 273 -18.67 15.40 -3.47
N LEU A 274 -17.46 14.93 -3.79
CA LEU A 274 -16.69 14.02 -2.97
C LEU A 274 -15.29 14.58 -2.66
N LYS A 275 -14.92 14.59 -1.38
CA LYS A 275 -13.54 14.73 -0.90
C LYS A 275 -13.02 13.37 -0.49
N VAL A 276 -11.85 12.97 -1.01
CA VAL A 276 -11.13 11.77 -0.57
C VAL A 276 -9.79 12.19 0.04
N ILE A 277 -9.49 11.71 1.24
CA ILE A 277 -8.28 12.09 2.00
C ILE A 277 -7.45 10.85 2.28
N SER A 278 -6.15 10.91 2.02
CA SER A 278 -5.16 9.96 2.50
C SER A 278 -4.45 10.52 3.73
N LEU A 279 -4.26 9.71 4.77
CA LEU A 279 -3.38 9.99 5.90
C LEU A 279 -2.31 8.91 6.02
N ASP A 280 -1.18 9.28 6.60
CA ASP A 280 -0.09 8.37 6.93
C ASP A 280 -0.20 7.93 8.39
N ALA A 281 -0.78 6.75 8.60
CA ALA A 281 -1.02 6.20 9.93
C ALA A 281 0.25 5.80 10.67
N GLU A 282 1.26 5.30 9.96
CA GLU A 282 2.55 4.91 10.54
C GLU A 282 3.24 6.14 11.15
N LEU A 283 3.28 7.26 10.43
CA LEU A 283 3.88 8.49 10.95
C LEU A 283 3.06 9.15 12.05
N ILE A 284 1.73 8.95 12.08
CA ILE A 284 0.90 9.38 13.21
C ILE A 284 1.28 8.60 14.48
N ASP A 285 1.44 7.28 14.36
CA ASP A 285 1.74 6.40 15.48
C ASP A 285 3.18 6.61 16.00
N GLU A 286 4.16 6.69 15.08
CA GLU A 286 5.57 6.62 15.45
C GLU A 286 6.23 8.00 15.69
N ILE A 287 5.73 9.08 15.08
CA ILE A 287 6.41 10.40 15.12
C ILE A 287 5.45 11.50 15.61
N PRO A 288 5.53 11.92 16.90
CA PRO A 288 4.63 12.91 17.49
C PRO A 288 4.53 14.24 16.74
N GLU A 289 5.62 14.71 16.14
CA GLU A 289 5.60 15.92 15.31
C GLU A 289 4.75 15.72 14.04
N LYS A 290 4.92 14.58 13.35
CA LYS A 290 4.18 14.26 12.11
C LYS A 290 2.70 13.99 12.40
N LYS A 291 2.39 13.35 13.52
CA LYS A 291 1.03 13.23 14.06
C LYS A 291 0.32 14.57 14.14
N MET A 292 0.92 15.53 14.83
CA MET A 292 0.28 16.84 15.01
C MET A 292 0.15 17.62 13.69
N LEU A 293 1.13 17.51 12.78
CA LEU A 293 1.01 18.11 11.43
C LEU A 293 -0.20 17.57 10.66
N GLN A 294 -0.46 16.26 10.72
CA GLN A 294 -1.61 15.64 10.06
C GLN A 294 -2.93 16.00 10.76
N VAL A 295 -2.97 16.01 12.09
CA VAL A 295 -4.13 16.42 12.89
C VAL A 295 -4.57 17.86 12.56
N GLU A 296 -3.64 18.81 12.62
CA GLU A 296 -3.92 20.23 12.35
C GLU A 296 -4.36 20.46 10.90
N TRP A 297 -3.70 19.79 9.96
CA TRP A 297 -4.07 19.87 8.54
C TRP A 297 -5.44 19.26 8.27
N LEU A 298 -5.71 18.06 8.82
CA LEU A 298 -6.99 17.37 8.66
C LEU A 298 -8.15 18.21 9.20
N GLU A 299 -8.00 18.76 10.40
CA GLU A 299 -9.02 19.62 11.01
C GLU A 299 -9.27 20.88 10.17
N LYS A 300 -8.22 21.47 9.60
CA LYS A 300 -8.33 22.63 8.71
C LYS A 300 -9.11 22.30 7.44
N ILE A 301 -8.71 21.27 6.69
CA ILE A 301 -9.35 20.95 5.40
C ILE A 301 -10.80 20.49 5.57
N LEU A 302 -11.14 19.86 6.71
CA LEU A 302 -12.51 19.46 7.01
C LEU A 302 -13.38 20.64 7.48
N THR A 303 -12.79 21.64 8.14
CA THR A 303 -13.51 22.88 8.47
C THR A 303 -13.89 23.68 7.22
N GLU A 304 -13.05 23.64 6.20
CA GLU A 304 -13.26 24.34 4.92
C GLU A 304 -14.01 23.47 3.90
N ASN A 305 -14.42 22.25 4.27
CA ASN A 305 -15.01 21.29 3.36
C ASN A 305 -16.47 21.63 3.00
N SER A 306 -16.71 21.87 1.72
CA SER A 306 -18.05 22.09 1.15
C SER A 306 -18.60 20.86 0.42
N LYS A 307 -17.83 19.77 0.33
CA LYS A 307 -18.22 18.55 -0.38
C LYS A 307 -19.27 17.79 0.41
N LYS A 308 -20.25 17.22 -0.30
CA LYS A 308 -21.33 16.45 0.32
C LYS A 308 -20.80 15.17 0.95
N TRP A 309 -19.88 14.48 0.30
CA TRP A 309 -19.32 13.21 0.72
C TRP A 309 -17.85 13.37 1.12
N THR A 310 -17.48 12.76 2.25
CA THR A 310 -16.10 12.71 2.73
C THR A 310 -15.69 11.28 3.00
N VAL A 311 -14.68 10.81 2.27
CA VAL A 311 -14.05 9.50 2.45
C VAL A 311 -12.63 9.72 2.93
N ILE A 312 -12.20 8.99 3.95
CA ILE A 312 -10.82 9.04 4.45
C ILE A 312 -10.22 7.64 4.42
N THR A 313 -8.98 7.52 3.95
CA THR A 313 -8.20 6.28 3.96
C THR A 313 -6.91 6.47 4.74
N PHE A 314 -6.56 5.46 5.51
CA PHE A 314 -5.27 5.33 6.20
C PHE A 314 -5.13 3.90 6.73
N HIS A 315 -3.89 3.47 6.93
CA HIS A 315 -3.61 2.06 7.11
C HIS A 315 -4.11 1.47 8.45
N TYR A 316 -3.80 2.10 9.59
CA TYR A 316 -4.17 1.56 10.90
C TYR A 316 -5.65 1.75 11.24
N PRO A 317 -6.39 0.68 11.61
CA PRO A 317 -7.81 0.78 11.93
C PRO A 317 -8.08 1.65 13.16
N ILE A 318 -9.20 2.41 13.17
CA ILE A 318 -9.67 3.03 14.43
C ILE A 318 -10.15 1.92 15.37
N PHE A 319 -10.97 1.02 14.83
CA PHE A 319 -11.49 -0.15 15.53
C PHE A 319 -10.88 -1.41 14.93
N SER A 320 -10.04 -2.09 15.71
CA SER A 320 -9.35 -3.28 15.23
C SER A 320 -10.32 -4.45 15.04
N THR A 321 -10.08 -5.26 14.00
CA THR A 321 -10.71 -6.56 13.82
C THR A 321 -9.98 -7.67 14.56
N LYS A 322 -8.70 -7.45 14.90
CA LYS A 322 -7.87 -8.41 15.62
C LYS A 322 -8.14 -8.30 17.13
N PRO A 323 -8.38 -9.42 17.84
CA PRO A 323 -8.57 -9.40 19.28
C PRO A 323 -7.41 -8.70 20.02
N ASP A 324 -7.75 -7.90 21.03
CA ASP A 324 -6.84 -7.24 21.96
C ASP A 324 -5.87 -6.20 21.33
N ARG A 325 -6.05 -5.83 20.06
CA ARG A 325 -5.27 -4.75 19.40
C ARG A 325 -5.97 -3.42 19.57
N ILE A 326 -5.22 -2.40 19.99
CA ILE A 326 -5.68 -1.03 20.20
C ILE A 326 -4.68 -0.10 19.51
N ASN A 327 -5.16 0.76 18.63
CA ASN A 327 -4.36 1.80 17.98
C ASN A 327 -4.63 3.13 18.68
N GLU A 328 -3.92 3.38 19.78
CA GLU A 328 -4.22 4.48 20.73
C GLU A 328 -4.21 5.85 20.05
N ASP A 329 -3.23 6.14 19.21
CA ASP A 329 -3.12 7.43 18.53
C ASP A 329 -4.23 7.67 17.50
N MET A 330 -4.67 6.60 16.83
CA MET A 330 -5.81 6.66 15.93
C MET A 330 -7.10 7.04 16.67
N ILE A 331 -7.32 6.42 17.83
CA ILE A 331 -8.47 6.68 18.70
C ILE A 331 -8.39 8.06 19.36
N GLU A 332 -7.22 8.48 19.84
CA GLU A 332 -7.08 9.72 20.60
C GLU A 332 -7.08 10.96 19.70
N PHE A 333 -6.42 10.90 18.52
CA PHE A 333 -6.16 12.08 17.71
C PHE A 333 -6.98 12.14 16.42
N ILE A 334 -7.32 10.99 15.82
CA ILE A 334 -8.01 10.96 14.52
C ILE A 334 -9.51 10.78 14.70
N GLN A 335 -9.96 9.78 15.46
CA GLN A 335 -11.38 9.49 15.67
C GLN A 335 -12.22 10.73 16.06
N PRO A 336 -11.80 11.61 16.99
CA PRO A 336 -12.61 12.77 17.38
C PRO A 336 -12.84 13.74 16.23
N ILE A 337 -11.87 13.86 15.31
CA ILE A 337 -11.99 14.70 14.11
C ILE A 337 -13.00 14.08 13.13
N LEU A 338 -12.89 12.76 12.89
CA LEU A 338 -13.81 12.04 12.01
C LEU A 338 -15.27 12.22 12.46
N GLU A 339 -15.50 12.10 13.77
CA GLU A 339 -16.82 12.26 14.38
C GLU A 339 -17.32 13.71 14.35
N LYS A 340 -16.45 14.67 14.72
CA LYS A 340 -16.77 16.11 14.74
C LYS A 340 -17.22 16.63 13.37
N TYR A 341 -16.55 16.19 12.31
CA TYR A 341 -16.81 16.61 10.94
C TYR A 341 -17.73 15.66 10.16
N LYS A 342 -18.32 14.66 10.84
CA LYS A 342 -19.25 13.69 10.25
C LYS A 342 -18.72 13.02 8.98
N VAL A 343 -17.48 12.54 9.02
CA VAL A 343 -16.89 11.76 7.92
C VAL A 343 -17.82 10.58 7.60
N ASP A 344 -18.01 10.30 6.31
CA ASP A 344 -19.01 9.34 5.87
C ASP A 344 -18.48 7.91 5.91
N LEU A 345 -17.28 7.72 5.39
CA LEU A 345 -16.66 6.41 5.19
C LEU A 345 -15.15 6.49 5.48
N VAL A 346 -14.66 5.52 6.25
CA VAL A 346 -13.26 5.39 6.65
C VAL A 346 -12.78 4.02 6.19
N LEU A 347 -11.78 3.98 5.30
CA LEU A 347 -11.29 2.77 4.62
C LEU A 347 -9.88 2.44 5.09
N GLN A 348 -9.67 1.25 5.65
CA GLN A 348 -8.49 0.93 6.46
C GLN A 348 -7.95 -0.48 6.20
N GLY A 349 -6.71 -0.77 6.58
CA GLY A 349 -6.06 -2.06 6.37
C GLY A 349 -5.59 -2.73 7.65
N HIS A 350 -4.38 -3.29 7.64
CA HIS A 350 -3.53 -3.73 8.75
C HIS A 350 -3.95 -4.99 9.53
N ASP A 351 -5.26 -5.24 9.68
CA ASP A 351 -5.74 -6.34 10.52
C ASP A 351 -6.02 -7.64 9.76
N HIS A 352 -5.73 -7.71 8.46
CA HIS A 352 -5.76 -8.94 7.67
C HIS A 352 -7.05 -9.77 7.85
N ALA A 353 -8.16 -9.07 8.03
CA ALA A 353 -9.51 -9.61 8.11
C ALA A 353 -10.48 -8.52 7.64
N TYR A 354 -11.76 -8.88 7.54
CA TYR A 354 -12.81 -7.95 7.18
C TYR A 354 -13.68 -7.63 8.38
N ALA A 355 -13.97 -6.34 8.60
CA ALA A 355 -15.15 -5.93 9.34
C ALA A 355 -15.59 -4.53 8.94
N ARG A 356 -16.87 -4.24 9.18
CA ARG A 356 -17.39 -2.88 9.11
C ARG A 356 -18.38 -2.58 10.21
N GLY A 357 -18.54 -1.29 10.51
CA GLY A 357 -19.56 -0.82 11.44
C GLY A 357 -19.49 0.67 11.68
N ARG A 358 -20.46 1.18 12.45
CA ARG A 358 -20.53 2.59 12.82
C ARG A 358 -20.38 2.74 14.33
N VAL A 359 -19.49 3.62 14.75
CA VAL A 359 -19.28 3.92 16.17
C VAL A 359 -19.04 5.42 16.35
N ILE A 360 -19.54 5.97 17.45
CA ILE A 360 -19.17 7.31 17.92
C ILE A 360 -18.81 7.24 19.40
N ASN A 361 -17.83 8.03 19.85
CA ASN A 361 -17.54 8.19 21.26
C ASN A 361 -18.38 9.33 21.86
N ARG A 362 -19.16 9.03 22.90
CA ARG A 362 -19.92 10.01 23.69
C ARG A 362 -19.51 9.94 25.14
N ASP A 363 -18.85 11.00 25.61
CA ASP A 363 -18.42 11.14 27.00
C ASP A 363 -17.59 9.94 27.50
N GLY A 364 -16.68 9.44 26.65
CA GLY A 364 -15.80 8.31 26.95
C GLY A 364 -16.48 6.94 26.82
N LYS A 365 -17.61 6.86 26.12
CA LYS A 365 -18.32 5.60 25.84
C LYS A 365 -18.66 5.45 24.37
N ASP A 366 -18.38 4.28 23.84
CA ASP A 366 -18.71 3.95 22.46
C ASP A 366 -20.21 3.68 22.30
N VAL A 367 -20.78 4.27 21.27
CA VAL A 367 -22.16 4.07 20.85
C VAL A 367 -22.16 3.47 19.44
N VAL A 368 -22.50 2.19 19.36
CA VAL A 368 -22.57 1.44 18.10
C VAL A 368 -23.81 1.85 17.29
N GLY A 369 -23.67 1.86 15.97
CA GLY A 369 -24.72 2.18 14.99
C GLY A 369 -24.77 3.65 14.58
N GLU A 370 -23.90 4.49 15.13
CA GLU A 370 -23.87 5.94 14.90
C GLU A 370 -22.49 6.41 14.42
N GLY A 371 -22.41 7.61 13.84
CA GLY A 371 -21.13 8.18 13.37
C GLY A 371 -20.68 7.69 11.98
N PRO A 372 -19.38 7.83 11.65
CA PRO A 372 -18.78 7.36 10.41
C PRO A 372 -18.95 5.85 10.20
N MET A 373 -18.94 5.40 8.95
CA MET A 373 -18.79 3.98 8.63
C MET A 373 -17.30 3.62 8.59
N TYR A 374 -16.83 2.80 9.52
CA TYR A 374 -15.49 2.25 9.53
C TYR A 374 -15.47 0.93 8.79
N VAL A 375 -14.48 0.73 7.92
CA VAL A 375 -14.29 -0.49 7.14
C VAL A 375 -12.82 -0.89 7.20
N VAL A 376 -12.58 -2.11 7.64
CA VAL A 376 -11.27 -2.78 7.58
C VAL A 376 -11.40 -3.93 6.59
N SER A 377 -10.46 -4.06 5.68
CA SER A 377 -10.47 -5.13 4.68
C SER A 377 -9.07 -5.66 4.41
N VAL A 378 -9.04 -6.82 3.75
CA VAL A 378 -7.82 -7.48 3.26
C VAL A 378 -8.09 -8.08 1.88
N ALA A 379 -7.18 -7.86 0.94
CA ALA A 379 -7.19 -8.43 -0.39
C ALA A 379 -6.11 -9.53 -0.54
N GLY A 380 -5.04 -9.43 0.24
CA GLY A 380 -3.92 -10.35 0.27
C GLY A 380 -4.23 -11.69 0.96
N PRO A 381 -3.31 -12.66 0.87
CA PRO A 381 -3.51 -14.02 1.36
C PRO A 381 -3.15 -14.22 2.84
N LYS A 382 -2.38 -13.31 3.45
CA LYS A 382 -2.08 -13.36 4.88
C LYS A 382 -3.34 -12.96 5.65
N MET A 383 -3.77 -13.77 6.62
CA MET A 383 -5.04 -13.63 7.32
C MET A 383 -4.83 -13.67 8.84
N TYR A 384 -5.56 -12.85 9.59
CA TYR A 384 -5.64 -12.92 11.06
C TYR A 384 -7.03 -13.33 11.53
N ASP A 385 -7.10 -13.87 12.74
CA ASP A 385 -8.36 -14.15 13.42
C ASP A 385 -9.17 -12.86 13.62
N VAL A 386 -10.50 -12.99 13.54
CA VAL A 386 -11.43 -11.87 13.74
C VAL A 386 -12.10 -11.96 15.11
N GLY A 387 -12.17 -10.83 15.80
CA GLY A 387 -12.83 -10.70 17.09
C GLY A 387 -14.36 -10.82 17.03
N ASN A 388 -14.99 -10.59 18.17
CA ASN A 388 -16.46 -10.57 18.30
C ASN A 388 -16.96 -9.27 18.94
N ASP A 389 -16.25 -8.16 18.67
CA ASP A 389 -16.58 -6.88 19.26
C ASP A 389 -17.90 -6.34 18.72
N PRO A 390 -18.72 -5.69 19.58
CA PRO A 390 -20.07 -5.27 19.20
C PRO A 390 -20.16 -4.27 18.05
N TRP A 391 -19.06 -3.61 17.67
CA TRP A 391 -19.03 -2.63 16.59
C TRP A 391 -19.20 -3.27 15.21
N MET A 392 -18.86 -4.55 15.06
CA MET A 392 -18.83 -5.23 13.77
C MET A 392 -20.24 -5.65 13.33
N ASP A 393 -20.86 -4.87 12.44
CA ASP A 393 -22.15 -5.20 11.81
C ASP A 393 -22.04 -6.41 10.88
N ARG A 394 -20.86 -6.56 10.26
CA ARG A 394 -20.50 -7.65 9.37
C ARG A 394 -19.00 -7.87 9.44
N LYS A 395 -18.57 -9.13 9.41
CA LYS A 395 -17.16 -9.51 9.43
C LYS A 395 -16.83 -10.73 8.57
N ALA A 396 -15.55 -10.92 8.27
CA ALA A 396 -15.04 -12.11 7.61
C ALA A 396 -13.64 -12.45 8.09
N PHE A 397 -13.44 -13.72 8.39
CA PHE A 397 -12.16 -14.38 8.57
C PHE A 397 -11.74 -15.11 7.29
N ASN A 398 -10.43 -15.22 7.07
CA ASN A 398 -9.82 -16.02 6.00
C ASN A 398 -10.48 -15.83 4.62
N THR A 399 -10.77 -14.57 4.25
CA THR A 399 -11.54 -14.23 3.05
C THR A 399 -10.91 -13.03 2.37
N GLN A 400 -10.31 -13.26 1.20
CA GLN A 400 -9.83 -12.19 0.33
C GLN A 400 -11.03 -11.44 -0.26
N LEU A 401 -11.03 -10.12 -0.09
CA LEU A 401 -12.09 -9.23 -0.57
C LEU A 401 -11.53 -8.08 -1.42
N PHE A 402 -12.39 -7.55 -2.27
CA PHE A 402 -12.27 -6.20 -2.82
C PHE A 402 -13.62 -5.49 -2.68
N GLN A 403 -13.59 -4.16 -2.74
CA GLN A 403 -14.78 -3.35 -2.53
C GLN A 403 -15.03 -2.47 -3.74
N TRP A 404 -16.28 -2.42 -4.19
CA TRP A 404 -16.75 -1.42 -5.12
C TRP A 404 -17.60 -0.39 -4.38
N ILE A 405 -17.28 0.88 -4.57
CA ILE A 405 -17.98 2.01 -3.98
C ILE A 405 -18.48 2.91 -5.10
N GLN A 406 -19.70 3.41 -4.99
CA GLN A 406 -20.22 4.44 -5.88
C GLN A 406 -20.95 5.52 -5.09
N ILE A 407 -20.72 6.77 -5.48
CA ILE A 407 -21.38 7.94 -4.95
C ILE A 407 -22.19 8.58 -6.07
N LYS A 408 -23.49 8.67 -5.81
CA LYS A 408 -24.48 9.26 -6.71
C LYS A 408 -25.49 10.07 -5.90
N ASP A 409 -25.61 11.35 -6.22
CA ASP A 409 -26.55 12.27 -5.56
C ASP A 409 -26.40 12.25 -4.02
N ASN A 410 -27.41 11.70 -3.32
CA ASN A 410 -27.48 11.55 -1.87
C ASN A 410 -27.25 10.11 -1.42
N LYS A 411 -26.65 9.27 -2.26
CA LYS A 411 -26.36 7.87 -1.94
C LYS A 411 -24.88 7.54 -2.11
N LEU A 412 -24.34 6.84 -1.11
CA LEU A 412 -23.10 6.09 -1.21
C LEU A 412 -23.48 4.61 -1.14
N GLU A 413 -23.24 3.88 -2.23
CA GLU A 413 -23.36 2.42 -2.27
C GLU A 413 -22.01 1.77 -2.04
N TYR A 414 -21.98 0.73 -1.22
CA TYR A 414 -20.80 -0.08 -0.96
C TYR A 414 -21.13 -1.55 -1.18
N LYS A 415 -20.26 -2.27 -1.88
CA LYS A 415 -20.35 -3.72 -2.09
C LYS A 415 -18.97 -4.35 -1.91
N ALA A 416 -18.87 -5.34 -1.03
CA ALA A 416 -17.68 -6.17 -0.88
C ALA A 416 -17.87 -7.50 -1.60
N PHE A 417 -16.89 -7.89 -2.39
CA PHE A 417 -16.89 -9.11 -3.19
C PHE A 417 -15.73 -10.01 -2.79
N THR A 418 -15.96 -11.31 -2.77
CA THR A 418 -14.91 -12.30 -2.60
C THR A 418 -14.01 -12.38 -3.82
N ALA A 419 -12.84 -12.98 -3.68
CA ALA A 419 -11.96 -13.34 -4.79
C ALA A 419 -12.55 -14.35 -5.80
N ARG A 420 -13.82 -14.75 -5.65
CA ARG A 420 -14.60 -15.53 -6.65
C ARG A 420 -15.60 -14.65 -7.43
N GLY A 421 -15.75 -13.39 -7.07
CA GLY A 421 -16.79 -12.49 -7.61
C GLY A 421 -18.12 -12.56 -6.88
N ASP A 422 -18.25 -13.37 -5.81
CA ASP A 422 -19.49 -13.45 -5.04
C ASP A 422 -19.66 -12.22 -4.14
N LEU A 423 -20.85 -11.62 -4.13
CA LEU A 423 -21.21 -10.57 -3.17
C LEU A 423 -21.18 -11.14 -1.75
N TYR A 424 -20.34 -10.55 -0.89
CA TYR A 424 -20.16 -10.95 0.50
C TYR A 424 -20.88 -10.02 1.48
N ASP A 425 -20.88 -8.72 1.19
CA ASP A 425 -21.49 -7.68 2.00
C ASP A 425 -21.91 -6.49 1.13
N ALA A 426 -22.93 -5.77 1.56
CA ALA A 426 -23.34 -4.52 0.94
C ALA A 426 -24.11 -3.63 1.91
N PHE A 427 -24.00 -2.31 1.70
CA PHE A 427 -24.84 -1.33 2.35
C PHE A 427 -24.99 -0.08 1.50
N VAL A 428 -25.98 0.74 1.85
CA VAL A 428 -26.16 2.09 1.32
C VAL A 428 -26.20 3.08 2.46
N LEU A 429 -25.43 4.17 2.36
CA LEU A 429 -25.63 5.37 3.17
C LEU A 429 -26.44 6.35 2.35
N GLU A 430 -27.60 6.76 2.87
CA GLU A 430 -28.41 7.82 2.28
C GLU A 430 -28.31 9.08 3.13
N LYS A 431 -27.85 10.17 2.52
CA LYS A 431 -27.63 11.45 3.21
C LYS A 431 -28.91 12.26 3.25
N ASP A 432 -29.35 12.65 4.44
CA ASP A 432 -30.50 13.53 4.62
C ASP A 432 -30.16 15.01 4.37
N LYS A 433 -31.21 15.85 4.40
CA LYS A 433 -31.11 17.30 4.23
C LYS A 433 -30.25 18.02 5.27
N ASP A 434 -30.01 17.38 6.42
CA ASP A 434 -29.22 17.90 7.54
C ASP A 434 -27.78 17.33 7.51
N GLY A 435 -27.45 16.57 6.45
CA GLY A 435 -26.13 16.00 6.19
C GLY A 435 -25.85 14.70 6.95
N ASN A 436 -26.83 14.09 7.60
CA ASN A 436 -26.63 12.84 8.36
C ASN A 436 -26.86 11.60 7.49
N ASN A 437 -26.10 10.54 7.78
CA ASN A 437 -26.21 9.26 7.06
C ASN A 437 -27.22 8.32 7.70
N HIS A 438 -28.16 7.84 6.88
CA HIS A 438 -29.07 6.74 7.17
C HIS A 438 -28.52 5.46 6.53
N LEU A 439 -28.21 4.47 7.37
CA LEU A 439 -27.68 3.18 6.93
C LEU A 439 -28.81 2.25 6.52
N SER A 440 -28.73 1.69 5.31
CA SER A 440 -29.55 0.58 4.85
C SER A 440 -28.63 -0.62 4.56
N ASN A 441 -28.67 -1.62 5.44
CA ASN A 441 -27.93 -2.86 5.26
C ASN A 441 -28.54 -3.67 4.10
N GLN A 442 -27.70 -4.11 3.17
CA GLN A 442 -28.05 -4.97 2.04
C GLN A 442 -27.24 -6.27 2.06
N ILE A 443 -26.97 -6.77 3.27
CA ILE A 443 -26.15 -7.96 3.52
C ILE A 443 -26.79 -9.16 2.80
N PRO A 444 -26.06 -9.88 1.93
CA PRO A 444 -26.57 -11.06 1.26
C PRO A 444 -26.77 -12.23 2.25
N ASN A 445 -27.50 -13.27 1.82
CA ASN A 445 -27.71 -14.48 2.63
C ASN A 445 -26.45 -15.33 2.83
N THR A 446 -25.30 -14.93 2.26
CA THR A 446 -24.00 -15.57 2.49
C THR A 446 -23.68 -15.51 3.99
N PRO A 447 -23.40 -16.63 4.67
CA PRO A 447 -23.04 -16.61 6.08
C PRO A 447 -21.69 -15.94 6.29
N GLU A 448 -21.47 -15.38 7.49
CA GLU A 448 -20.14 -14.93 7.88
C GLU A 448 -19.17 -16.11 7.94
N ARG A 449 -17.93 -15.89 7.50
CA ARG A 449 -16.84 -16.83 7.75
C ARG A 449 -16.14 -16.40 9.03
N LEU A 450 -16.22 -17.23 10.07
CA LEU A 450 -15.67 -16.91 11.40
C LEU A 450 -14.53 -17.86 11.83
N GLU A 451 -14.37 -18.97 11.12
CA GLU A 451 -13.39 -20.02 11.38
C GLU A 451 -12.91 -20.62 10.04
N ASN A 452 -11.82 -21.38 10.08
CA ASN A 452 -11.15 -21.95 8.90
C ASN A 452 -11.97 -23.01 8.16
#